data_AF-A0A832MT22-F1
#
_entry.id   AF-A0A832MT22-F1
#
_cell.length_a   1.000
_cell.length_b   1.000
_cell.length_c   1.000
_cell.angle_alpha   90.00
_cell.angle_beta   90.00
_cell.angle_gamma   90.00
#
_symmetry.space_group_name_H-M   'P 1'
#
loop_
_entity.id
_entity.type
_entity.pdbx_description
1 polymer ?
#
loop_
_entity_poly.entity_id
_entity_poly.type
_entity_poly.pdbx_seq_one_letter_code
_entity_poly.pdbx_strand_id
1 'polypeptide(L)'
;FTRYLRENPTFVESLQKIALVIFAFLSIYFYRQSKKEKKETDSAKEKAQNSFMGGVLLSALNMFSIPFYCGVTTALDMAGWLQFSQQYIIIFVLGSALGTFALLYMYANFAQLIQRKATGLAKNLNLILSLLTGALAIITLFKFL
;
A
#
# COMPACT_ATOMS: atom_id res chain seq x y z
N PHE A 1 16.09 -7.02 -9.14
CA PHE A 1 14.67 -6.97 -9.52
C PHE A 1 14.34 -5.76 -10.40
N THR A 2 14.54 -4.51 -9.95
CA THR A 2 14.26 -3.30 -10.75
C THR A 2 14.95 -3.30 -12.12
N ARG A 3 16.23 -3.70 -12.18
CA ARG A 3 16.96 -3.88 -13.44
C ARG A 3 16.31 -4.91 -14.37
N TYR A 4 15.85 -6.03 -13.83
CA TYR A 4 15.16 -7.08 -14.59
C TYR A 4 13.83 -6.60 -15.18
N LEU A 5 13.04 -5.83 -14.42
CA LEU A 5 11.81 -5.22 -14.93
C LEU A 5 12.07 -4.26 -16.09
N ARG A 6 13.18 -3.50 -16.03
CA ARG A 6 13.59 -2.57 -17.09
C ARG A 6 13.98 -3.31 -18.38
N GLU A 7 14.68 -4.43 -18.25
CA GLU A 7 15.17 -5.23 -19.38
C GLU A 7 14.07 -6.13 -20.00
N ASN A 8 12.95 -6.37 -19.31
CA ASN A 8 11.87 -7.27 -19.74
C ASN A 8 10.51 -6.55 -19.81
N PRO A 9 10.25 -5.70 -20.82
CA PRO A 9 9.03 -4.90 -20.92
C PRO A 9 7.75 -5.75 -21.06
N THR A 10 7.83 -6.91 -21.72
CA THR A 10 6.71 -7.87 -21.85
C THR A 10 6.24 -8.42 -20.51
N PHE A 11 7.17 -8.62 -19.57
CA PHE A 11 6.84 -9.03 -18.20
C PHE A 11 6.11 -7.90 -17.46
N VAL A 12 6.54 -6.65 -17.65
CA VAL A 12 5.89 -5.46 -17.06
C VAL A 12 4.47 -5.28 -17.61
N GLU A 13 4.25 -5.49 -18.91
CA GLU A 13 2.91 -5.46 -19.50
C GLU A 13 1.99 -6.54 -18.90
N SER A 14 2.52 -7.75 -18.70
CA SER A 14 1.76 -8.84 -18.09
C SER A 14 1.35 -8.50 -16.65
N LEU A 15 2.27 -7.93 -15.86
CA LEU A 15 1.97 -7.41 -14.52
C LEU A 15 0.91 -6.31 -14.55
N GLN A 16 0.96 -5.40 -15.52
CA GLN A 16 -0.05 -4.32 -15.67
C GLN A 16 -1.43 -4.86 -16.03
N LYS A 17 -1.53 -5.90 -16.86
CA LYS A 17 -2.81 -6.58 -17.15
C LYS A 17 -3.40 -7.24 -15.90
N ILE A 18 -2.57 -7.91 -15.12
CA ILE A 18 -2.98 -8.50 -13.83
C ILE A 18 -3.43 -7.39 -12.86
N ALA A 19 -2.67 -6.29 -12.78
CA ALA A 19 -3.01 -5.15 -11.93
C ALA A 19 -4.35 -4.51 -12.31
N LEU A 20 -4.68 -4.39 -13.60
CA LEU A 20 -5.97 -3.89 -14.08
C LEU A 20 -7.13 -4.73 -13.53
N VAL A 21 -7.03 -6.05 -13.63
CA VAL A 21 -8.05 -6.98 -13.11
C VAL A 21 -8.18 -6.85 -11.59
N ILE A 22 -7.07 -6.81 -10.87
CA ILE A 22 -7.04 -6.66 -9.41
C ILE A 22 -7.66 -5.33 -8.99
N PHE A 23 -7.29 -4.21 -9.62
CA PHE A 23 -7.81 -2.89 -9.28
C PHE A 23 -9.30 -2.76 -9.56
N ALA A 24 -9.79 -3.30 -10.68
CA ALA A 24 -11.22 -3.34 -10.98
C ALA A 24 -11.99 -4.16 -9.93
N PHE A 25 -11.48 -5.36 -9.59
CA PHE A 25 -12.09 -6.20 -8.57
C PHE A 25 -12.11 -5.52 -7.20
N LEU A 26 -10.98 -4.95 -6.76
CA LEU A 26 -10.87 -4.22 -5.49
C LEU A 26 -11.80 -3.01 -5.44
N SER A 27 -11.92 -2.26 -6.53
CA SER A 27 -12.81 -1.09 -6.61
C SER A 27 -14.28 -1.49 -6.39
N ILE A 28 -14.73 -2.57 -7.04
CA ILE A 28 -16.08 -3.13 -6.86
C ILE A 28 -16.26 -3.66 -5.44
N TYR A 29 -15.26 -4.38 -4.91
CA TYR A 29 -15.29 -4.93 -3.56
C TYR A 29 -15.44 -3.82 -2.52
N PHE A 30 -14.57 -2.81 -2.54
CA PHE A 30 -14.61 -1.70 -1.60
C PHE A 30 -15.88 -0.84 -1.76
N TYR A 31 -16.40 -0.69 -2.97
CA TYR A 31 -17.68 -0.02 -3.19
C TYR A 31 -18.84 -0.75 -2.50
N ARG A 32 -18.89 -2.08 -2.65
CA ARG A 32 -19.89 -2.92 -1.98
C ARG A 32 -19.74 -2.84 -0.46
N GLN A 33 -18.51 -2.89 0.06
CA GLN A 33 -18.25 -2.79 1.49
C GLN A 33 -18.67 -1.42 2.05
N SER A 34 -18.41 -0.33 1.33
CA SER A 34 -18.85 1.01 1.72
C SER A 34 -20.38 1.14 1.82
N LYS A 35 -21.14 0.41 0.99
CA LYS A 35 -22.61 0.36 1.11
C LYS A 35 -23.09 -0.43 2.32
N LYS A 36 -22.34 -1.46 2.75
CA LYS A 36 -22.65 -2.28 3.93
C LYS A 36 -22.32 -1.56 5.24
N GLU A 37 -21.19 -0.86 5.32
CA GLU A 37 -20.80 -0.07 6.49
C GLU A 37 -21.79 1.06 6.81
N LYS A 38 -22.54 1.56 5.81
CA LYS A 38 -23.63 2.51 6.06
C LYS A 38 -24.86 1.87 6.73
N LYS A 39 -24.95 0.54 6.79
CA LYS A 39 -26.09 -0.22 7.33
C LYS A 39 -25.80 -0.93 8.65
N GLU A 40 -24.54 -1.21 8.99
CA GLU A 40 -24.17 -1.92 10.21
C GLU A 40 -23.25 -1.06 11.08
N THR A 41 -23.79 -0.55 12.19
CA THR A 41 -23.01 -0.04 13.32
C THR A 41 -23.12 -1.05 14.45
N ASP A 42 -22.43 -2.18 14.35
CA ASP A 42 -22.19 -3.01 15.52
C ASP A 42 -20.78 -3.60 15.50
N SER A 43 -20.15 -3.46 16.66
CA SER A 43 -18.74 -3.66 16.91
C SER A 43 -18.40 -5.15 16.92
N ALA A 44 -17.67 -5.61 15.91
CA ALA A 44 -17.03 -6.91 15.94
C ALA A 44 -15.96 -6.92 17.04
N LYS A 45 -16.17 -7.74 18.08
CA LYS A 45 -15.14 -8.04 19.08
C LYS A 45 -14.00 -8.81 18.41
N GLU A 46 -12.83 -8.18 18.29
CA GLU A 46 -11.61 -8.86 17.85
C GLU A 46 -11.21 -9.92 18.89
N LYS A 47 -11.00 -11.15 18.44
CA LYS A 47 -10.34 -12.19 19.25
C LYS A 47 -8.86 -11.83 19.37
N ALA A 48 -8.33 -11.93 20.59
CA ALA A 48 -6.91 -11.77 20.90
C ALA A 48 -6.10 -12.89 20.22
N GLN A 49 -5.77 -12.71 18.94
CA GLN A 49 -4.76 -13.48 18.25
C GLN A 49 -3.38 -12.92 18.61
N ASN A 50 -2.34 -13.75 18.56
CA ASN A 50 -0.96 -13.36 18.85
C ASN A 50 -0.48 -12.26 17.86
N SER A 51 -0.68 -10.99 18.24
CA SER A 51 -0.53 -9.82 17.37
C SER A 51 0.85 -9.68 16.74
N PHE A 52 1.89 -10.19 17.39
CA PHE A 52 3.25 -10.19 16.85
C PHE A 52 3.38 -11.14 15.65
N MET A 53 2.94 -12.39 15.78
CA MET A 53 3.00 -13.38 14.69
C MET A 53 2.13 -12.95 13.51
N GLY A 54 0.94 -12.39 13.81
CA GLY A 54 0.08 -11.79 12.79
C GLY A 54 0.77 -10.67 12.03
N GLY A 55 1.52 -9.79 12.73
CA GLY A 55 2.31 -8.72 12.11
C GLY A 55 3.43 -9.23 11.21
N VAL A 56 4.16 -10.28 11.63
CA VAL A 56 5.22 -10.90 10.81
C VAL A 56 4.63 -11.52 9.54
N LEU A 57 3.54 -12.28 9.66
CA LEU A 57 2.83 -12.87 8.52
C LEU A 57 2.30 -11.80 7.56
N LEU A 58 1.62 -10.78 8.06
CA LEU A 58 1.12 -9.68 7.23
C LEU A 58 2.26 -8.95 6.50
N SER A 59 3.38 -8.72 7.18
CA SER A 59 4.54 -8.05 6.59
C SER A 59 5.15 -8.88 5.47
N ALA A 60 5.28 -10.19 5.66
CA ALA A 60 5.79 -11.10 4.64
C ALA A 60 4.87 -11.19 3.41
N LEU A 61 3.56 -11.07 3.60
CA LEU A 61 2.55 -11.10 2.52
C LEU A 61 2.35 -9.74 1.83
N ASN A 62 3.00 -8.67 2.29
CA ASN A 62 2.81 -7.33 1.74
C ASN A 62 3.50 -7.16 0.37
N MET A 63 2.88 -7.70 -0.67
CA MET A 63 3.35 -7.62 -2.05
C MET A 63 3.38 -6.17 -2.57
N PHE A 64 2.54 -5.27 -2.02
CA PHE A 64 2.51 -3.86 -2.42
C PHE A 64 3.80 -3.10 -2.08
N SER A 65 4.55 -3.54 -1.07
CA SER A 65 5.84 -2.95 -0.74
C SER A 65 6.85 -3.08 -1.88
N ILE A 66 6.77 -4.13 -2.71
CA ILE A 66 7.73 -4.34 -3.81
C ILE A 66 7.63 -3.23 -4.87
N PRO A 67 6.47 -2.97 -5.51
CA PRO A 67 6.33 -1.85 -6.45
C PRO A 67 6.61 -0.49 -5.79
N PHE A 68 6.17 -0.29 -4.55
CA PHE A 68 6.40 0.95 -3.82
C PHE A 68 7.90 1.27 -3.70
N TYR A 69 8.71 0.34 -3.19
CA TYR A 69 10.14 0.56 -3.05
C TYR A 69 10.86 0.67 -4.40
N CYS A 70 10.40 -0.05 -5.43
CA CYS A 70 10.93 0.13 -6.79
C CYS A 70 10.69 1.56 -7.30
N GLY A 71 9.49 2.11 -7.08
CA GLY A 71 9.15 3.49 -7.46
C GLY A 71 9.97 4.51 -6.69
N VAL A 72 10.02 4.41 -5.35
CA VAL A 72 10.76 5.35 -4.50
C VAL A 72 12.25 5.34 -4.81
N THR A 73 12.87 4.16 -4.92
CA THR A 73 14.31 4.06 -5.23
C THR A 73 14.64 4.59 -6.62
N THR A 74 13.77 4.36 -7.61
CA THR A 74 13.93 4.95 -8.95
C THR A 74 13.79 6.47 -8.92
N ALA A 75 12.82 7.01 -8.16
CA ALA A 75 12.64 8.45 -8.04
C ALA A 75 13.83 9.13 -7.33
N LEU A 76 14.37 8.50 -6.28
CA LEU A 76 15.56 9.00 -5.57
C LEU A 76 16.82 8.92 -6.44
N ASP A 77 16.94 7.89 -7.28
CA ASP A 77 18.01 7.77 -8.28
C ASP A 77 17.91 8.87 -9.33
N MET A 78 16.70 9.13 -9.86
CA MET A 78 16.45 10.25 -10.77
C MET A 78 16.74 11.62 -10.13
N ALA A 79 16.55 11.76 -8.81
CA ALA A 79 16.89 12.96 -8.06
C ALA A 79 18.38 13.07 -7.67
N GLY A 80 19.18 12.03 -7.94
CA GLY A 80 20.60 11.95 -7.58
C GLY A 80 20.88 11.72 -6.10
N TRP A 81 19.87 11.37 -5.30
CA TRP A 81 19.99 11.15 -3.85
C TRP A 81 20.29 9.69 -3.49
N LEU A 82 20.02 8.78 -4.41
CA LEU A 82 20.31 7.36 -4.27
C LEU A 82 21.13 6.92 -5.48
N GLN A 83 22.13 6.07 -5.26
CA GLN A 83 22.76 5.30 -6.34
C GLN A 83 22.49 3.83 -6.08
N PHE A 84 22.37 3.03 -7.15
CA PHE A 84 22.25 1.57 -7.04
C PHE A 84 23.59 0.90 -6.69
N SER A 85 24.24 1.34 -5.62
CA SER A 85 25.42 0.71 -5.02
C SER A 85 25.09 0.18 -3.62
N GLN A 86 25.81 -0.86 -3.19
CA GLN A 86 25.54 -1.57 -1.95
C GLN A 86 25.48 -0.64 -0.72
N GLN A 87 26.37 0.35 -0.66
CA GLN A 87 26.43 1.30 0.46
C GLN A 87 25.16 2.15 0.56
N TYR A 88 24.73 2.77 -0.55
CA TYR A 88 23.52 3.60 -0.56
C TYR A 88 22.25 2.78 -0.29
N ILE A 89 22.20 1.54 -0.78
CA ILE A 89 21.08 0.63 -0.51
C ILE A 89 20.99 0.28 0.98
N ILE A 90 22.11 -0.01 1.64
CA ILE A 90 22.12 -0.30 3.10
C ILE A 90 21.64 0.92 3.89
N ILE A 91 22.13 2.11 3.55
CA ILE A 91 21.71 3.37 4.19
C ILE A 91 20.21 3.59 3.99
N PHE A 92 19.70 3.38 2.77
CA PHE A 92 18.28 3.49 2.45
C PHE A 92 17.43 2.51 3.27
N VAL A 93 17.85 1.24 3.36
CA VAL A 93 17.13 0.21 4.12
C VAL A 93 17.10 0.56 5.60
N LEU A 94 18.23 0.89 6.22
CA LEU A 94 18.29 1.27 7.63
C LEU A 94 17.49 2.55 7.92
N GLY A 95 17.63 3.57 7.08
CA GLY A 95 16.88 4.82 7.20
C GLY A 95 15.37 4.60 7.07
N SER A 96 14.94 3.77 6.13
CA SER A 96 13.53 3.41 5.95
C SER A 96 12.99 2.63 7.16
N ALA A 97 13.75 1.67 7.69
CA ALA A 97 13.36 0.89 8.85
C ALA A 97 13.22 1.76 10.11
N LEU A 98 14.20 2.63 10.37
CA LEU A 98 14.17 3.58 11.49
C LEU A 98 13.03 4.60 11.34
N GLY A 99 12.83 5.14 10.14
CA GLY A 99 11.74 6.07 9.85
C GLY A 99 10.37 5.43 10.06
N THR A 100 10.16 4.20 9.56
CA THR A 100 8.92 3.44 9.79
C THR A 100 8.72 3.14 11.27
N PHE A 101 9.77 2.72 11.99
CA PHE A 101 9.69 2.50 13.43
C PHE A 101 9.29 3.77 14.19
N ALA A 102 9.91 4.91 13.88
CA ALA A 102 9.59 6.19 14.50
C ALA A 102 8.14 6.63 14.21
N LEU A 103 7.67 6.47 12.97
CA LEU A 103 6.29 6.77 12.58
C LEU A 103 5.28 5.88 13.32
N LEU A 104 5.54 4.58 13.41
CA LEU A 104 4.68 3.64 14.14
C LEU A 104 4.69 3.90 15.65
N TYR A 105 5.85 4.24 16.21
CA TYR A 105 5.97 4.63 17.61
C TYR A 105 5.18 5.90 17.92
N MET A 106 5.28 6.92 17.07
CA MET A 106 4.44 8.11 17.19
C MET A 106 2.95 7.77 17.04
N TYR A 107 2.58 6.94 16.05
CA TYR A 107 1.20 6.49 15.86
C TYR A 107 0.65 5.83 17.13
N ALA A 108 1.42 4.94 17.76
CA ALA A 108 1.02 4.28 19.01
C ALA A 108 0.78 5.29 20.14
N ASN A 109 1.68 6.27 20.31
CA ASN A 109 1.55 7.30 21.34
C ASN A 109 0.36 8.25 21.12
N PHE A 110 0.03 8.55 19.85
CA PHE A 110 -1.06 9.46 19.49
C PHE A 110 -2.35 8.74 19.07
N ALA A 111 -2.44 7.42 19.22
CA ALA A 111 -3.52 6.60 18.68
C ALA A 111 -4.92 7.13 19.09
N GLN A 112 -5.09 7.51 20.36
CA GLN A 112 -6.36 8.04 20.86
C GLN A 112 -6.74 9.40 20.24
N LEU A 113 -5.75 10.28 20.03
CA LEU A 113 -5.97 11.59 19.39
C LEU A 113 -6.33 11.42 17.91
N ILE A 114 -5.62 10.52 17.22
CA ILE A 114 -5.85 10.19 15.81
C ILE A 114 -7.24 9.56 15.67
N GLN A 115 -7.60 8.58 16.49
CA GLN A 115 -8.89 7.90 16.44
C GLN A 115 -10.05 8.89 16.57
N ARG A 116 -9.98 9.83 17.52
CA ARG A 116 -11.02 10.84 17.73
C ARG A 116 -11.24 11.73 16.50
N LYS A 117 -10.15 12.15 15.84
CA LYS A 117 -10.22 13.01 14.64
C LYS A 117 -10.52 12.22 13.35
N ALA A 118 -10.08 10.97 13.25
CA ALA A 118 -10.19 10.14 12.06
C ALA A 118 -11.57 9.51 11.89
N THR A 119 -12.46 9.59 12.88
CA THR A 119 -13.81 9.00 12.86
C THR A 119 -14.60 9.29 11.57
N GLY A 120 -14.49 10.51 11.02
CA GLY A 120 -15.16 10.89 9.76
C GLY A 120 -14.53 10.30 8.49
N LEU A 121 -13.18 10.19 8.45
CA LEU A 121 -12.46 9.57 7.33
C LEU A 121 -12.60 8.05 7.34
N ALA A 122 -12.50 7.44 8.53
CA ALA A 122 -12.67 6.00 8.73
C ALA A 122 -14.06 5.53 8.23
N LYS A 123 -15.12 6.33 8.46
CA LYS A 123 -16.48 6.02 8.02
C LYS A 123 -16.64 5.88 6.50
N ASN A 124 -15.79 6.55 5.72
CA ASN A 124 -15.83 6.49 4.26
C ASN A 124 -14.58 5.85 3.65
N LEU A 125 -13.77 5.15 4.45
CA LEU A 125 -12.49 4.61 4.02
C LEU A 125 -12.66 3.66 2.82
N ASN A 126 -13.62 2.74 2.89
CA ASN A 126 -13.93 1.86 1.76
C ASN A 126 -14.42 2.63 0.52
N LEU A 127 -15.11 3.77 0.67
CA LEU A 127 -15.49 4.60 -0.47
C LEU A 127 -14.26 5.27 -1.11
N ILE A 128 -13.36 5.79 -0.29
CA ILE A 128 -12.11 6.41 -0.74
C ILE A 128 -11.23 5.37 -1.45
N LEU A 129 -11.05 4.18 -0.85
CA LEU A 129 -10.29 3.09 -1.46
C LEU A 129 -10.92 2.63 -2.79
N SER A 130 -12.25 2.55 -2.85
CA SER A 130 -12.97 2.22 -4.09
C SER A 130 -12.69 3.22 -5.21
N LEU A 131 -12.76 4.53 -4.91
CA LEU A 131 -12.47 5.59 -5.86
C LEU A 131 -11.00 5.57 -6.31
N LEU A 132 -10.05 5.43 -5.37
CA LEU A 132 -8.62 5.37 -5.68
C LEU A 132 -8.27 4.18 -6.57
N THR A 133 -8.71 2.97 -6.18
CA THR A 133 -8.46 1.76 -6.98
C THR A 133 -9.19 1.79 -8.32
N GLY A 134 -10.40 2.36 -8.37
CA GLY A 134 -11.13 2.58 -9.62
C GLY A 134 -10.43 3.55 -10.56
N ALA A 135 -9.90 4.66 -10.04
CA ALA A 135 -9.10 5.61 -10.80
C ALA A 135 -7.83 4.95 -11.35
N LEU A 136 -7.13 4.15 -10.55
CA LEU A 136 -5.96 3.39 -11.01
C LEU A 136 -6.33 2.38 -12.11
N ALA A 137 -7.47 1.69 -12.00
CA ALA A 137 -7.95 0.79 -13.05
C ALA A 137 -8.22 1.56 -14.36
N ILE A 138 -8.87 2.72 -14.29
CA ILE A 138 -9.14 3.57 -15.45
C ILE A 138 -7.84 4.08 -16.10
N ILE A 139 -6.90 4.59 -15.30
CA ILE A 139 -5.59 5.03 -15.80
C ILE A 139 -4.85 3.88 -16.48
N THR A 140 -4.87 2.69 -15.86
CA THR A 140 -4.23 1.50 -16.42
C THR A 140 -4.91 1.07 -17.72
N LEU A 141 -6.24 1.14 -17.80
CA LEU A 141 -7.00 0.83 -19.00
C LEU A 141 -6.68 1.79 -20.15
N PHE A 142 -6.65 3.10 -19.89
CA PHE A 142 -6.28 4.11 -20.89
C PHE A 142 -4.86 3.94 -21.43
N LYS A 143 -3.95 3.39 -20.62
CA LYS A 143 -2.59 3.08 -21.08
C LYS A 143 -2.55 1.90 -22.08
N PHE A 144 -3.54 1.01 -22.03
CA PHE A 144 -3.63 -0.16 -22.90
C PHE A 144 -4.48 0.06 -24.16
N LEU A 145 -5.34 1.10 -24.17
CA LEU A 145 -6.04 1.57 -25.37
C LEU A 145 -5.08 2.38 -26.25
#